data_AF-A0A2S2Q2F4-F1
#
_entry.id   AF-A0A2S2Q2F4-F1
#
_cell.length_a   1.000
_cell.length_b   1.000
_cell.length_c   1.000
_cell.angle_alpha   90.00
_cell.angle_beta   90.00
_cell.angle_gamma   90.00
#
_symmetry.space_group_name_H-M   'P 1'
#
loop_
_entity.id
_entity.type
_entity.pdbx_description
1 polymer ?
#
loop_
_entity_poly.entity_id
_entity_poly.type
_entity_poly.pdbx_seq_one_letter_code
_entity_poly.pdbx_strand_id
1 'polypeptide(L)'
;MESMRKRIKMELVSSEQRVQKLINRPTFKYITSYNEKLCVVSLENKIIDFCKPIYIGFAVLDISKTLMYDYHYDVMKAHYNKALNNDNHTLKFFSIFHKS
;
A
#
# COMPACT_ATOMS: atom_id res chain seq x y z
N MET A 1 -1.55 6.86 4.16
CA MET A 1 -0.40 6.61 3.27
C MET A 1 -0.94 6.41 1.86
N GLU A 2 -0.54 7.23 0.89
CA GLU A 2 -1.02 7.12 -0.50
C GLU A 2 -0.46 5.85 -1.16
N SER A 3 -1.28 5.11 -1.91
CA SER A 3 -0.83 3.92 -2.63
C SER A 3 -0.19 4.29 -3.97
N MET A 4 1.11 4.06 -4.14
CA MET A 4 1.83 4.29 -5.40
C MET A 4 1.19 3.56 -6.60
N ARG A 5 0.54 2.41 -6.37
CA ARG A 5 -0.18 1.63 -7.39
C ARG A 5 -1.42 2.32 -7.95
N LYS A 6 -2.01 3.25 -7.21
CA LYS A 6 -3.22 3.97 -7.62
C LYS A 6 -2.92 5.25 -8.40
N ARG A 7 -1.64 5.61 -8.56
CA ARG A 7 -1.25 6.80 -9.32
C ARG A 7 -1.47 6.57 -10.81
N ILE A 8 -2.23 7.48 -11.41
CA ILE A 8 -2.50 7.54 -12.86
C ILE A 8 -1.84 8.81 -13.37
N LYS A 9 -1.13 8.71 -14.49
CA LYS A 9 -0.57 9.89 -15.15
C LYS A 9 -1.63 10.47 -16.07
N MET A 10 -1.99 11.73 -15.86
CA MET A 10 -2.95 12.44 -16.72
C MET A 10 -2.22 13.55 -17.48
N GLU A 11 -2.45 13.64 -18.78
CA GLU A 11 -1.96 14.74 -19.62
C GLU A 11 -3.16 15.51 -20.20
N LEU A 12 -3.21 16.82 -19.91
CA LEU A 12 -4.17 17.74 -20.53
C LEU A 12 -3.64 18.14 -21.91
N VAL A 13 -4.44 17.94 -22.94
CA VAL A 13 -4.04 18.16 -24.33
C VAL A 13 -5.14 18.88 -25.10
N SER A 14 -4.73 19.88 -25.89
CA SER A 14 -5.63 20.62 -26.77
C SER A 14 -5.44 20.33 -28.27
N SER A 15 -4.33 19.69 -28.65
CA SER A 15 -4.02 19.37 -30.05
C SER A 15 -4.33 17.92 -30.40
N GLU A 16 -5.11 17.71 -31.45
CA GLU A 16 -5.50 16.38 -31.94
C GLU A 16 -4.29 15.49 -32.28
N GLN A 17 -3.26 16.06 -32.91
CA GLN A 17 -2.04 15.33 -33.24
C GLN A 17 -1.35 14.75 -32.00
N ARG A 18 -1.38 15.47 -30.88
CA ARG A 18 -0.77 15.03 -29.62
C ARG A 18 -1.65 13.98 -28.94
N VAL A 19 -2.98 14.13 -29.02
CA VAL A 19 -3.94 13.11 -28.55
C VAL A 19 -3.71 11.79 -29.29
N GLN A 20 -3.61 11.82 -30.62
CA GLN A 20 -3.38 10.61 -31.43
C GLN A 20 -2.07 9.91 -31.03
N LYS A 21 -0.99 10.68 -30.81
CA LYS A 21 0.28 10.14 -30.31
C LYS A 21 0.15 9.49 -28.94
N LEU A 22 -0.72 9.99 -28.05
CA LEU A 22 -0.93 9.42 -26.73
C LEU A 22 -1.83 8.17 -26.76
N ILE A 23 -2.84 8.13 -27.63
CA ILE A 23 -3.69 6.94 -27.85
C ILE A 23 -2.84 5.76 -28.33
N ASN A 24 -1.91 6.02 -29.25
CA ASN A 24 -1.03 4.98 -29.79
C ASN A 24 -0.01 4.44 -28.78
N ARG A 25 0.08 4.99 -27.56
CA ARG A 25 0.97 4.45 -26.53
C ARG A 25 0.32 3.22 -25.89
N PRO A 26 1.08 2.15 -25.61
CA PRO A 26 0.56 0.97 -24.90
C PRO A 26 0.19 1.26 -23.44
N THR A 27 0.49 2.46 -22.92
CA THR A 27 0.11 2.93 -21.58
C THR A 27 -1.23 3.65 -21.57
N PHE A 28 -1.91 3.77 -22.71
CA PHE A 28 -3.18 4.46 -22.80
C PHE A 28 -4.28 3.71 -22.02
N LYS A 29 -5.08 4.45 -21.24
CA LYS A 29 -6.26 3.90 -20.54
C LYS A 29 -7.56 4.45 -21.11
N TYR A 30 -7.79 5.74 -20.98
CA TYR A 30 -9.01 6.39 -21.45
C TYR A 30 -8.81 7.89 -21.67
N ILE A 31 -9.72 8.50 -22.42
CA ILE A 31 -9.80 9.95 -22.65
C ILE A 31 -11.04 10.49 -21.99
N THR A 32 -10.93 11.68 -21.42
CA THR A 32 -12.05 12.46 -20.90
C THR A 32 -12.05 13.80 -21.62
N SER A 33 -13.06 14.05 -22.46
CA SER A 33 -13.24 15.34 -23.13
C SER A 33 -13.93 16.32 -22.19
N TYR A 34 -13.35 17.51 -22.06
CA TYR A 34 -13.94 18.61 -21.29
C TYR A 34 -14.59 19.64 -22.21
N ASN A 35 -13.96 19.91 -23.36
CA ASN A 35 -14.44 20.86 -24.35
C ASN A 35 -14.02 20.39 -25.76
N GLU A 36 -14.55 20.99 -26.82
CA GLU A 36 -14.26 20.57 -28.21
C GLU A 36 -12.76 20.56 -28.53
N LYS A 37 -11.99 21.46 -27.89
CA LYS A 37 -10.55 21.63 -28.10
C LYS A 37 -9.71 21.20 -26.89
N LEU A 38 -10.30 20.54 -25.89
CA LEU A 38 -9.59 20.21 -24.65
C LEU A 38 -10.01 18.85 -24.10
N CYS A 39 -9.04 17.94 -24.09
CA CYS A 39 -9.21 16.58 -23.61
C CYS A 39 -8.11 16.22 -22.62
N VAL A 40 -8.45 15.42 -21.62
CA VAL A 40 -7.48 14.79 -20.71
C VAL A 40 -7.28 13.35 -21.16
N VAL A 41 -6.02 12.97 -21.33
CA VAL A 41 -5.63 11.60 -21.63
C VAL A 41 -5.07 10.96 -20.37
N SER A 42 -5.72 9.89 -19.90
CA SER A 42 -5.25 9.10 -18.77
C SER A 42 -4.34 7.97 -19.25
N LEU A 43 -3.15 7.91 -18.67
CA LEU A 43 -2.09 6.97 -18.95
C LEU A 43 -1.77 6.15 -17.69
N GLU A 44 -1.56 4.87 -17.88
CA GLU A 44 -1.07 3.96 -16.85
C GLU A 44 0.45 4.13 -16.64
N ASN A 45 0.87 4.03 -15.38
CA ASN A 45 2.27 4.05 -15.03
C ASN A 45 2.91 2.69 -15.35
N LYS A 46 3.76 2.67 -16.39
CA LYS A 46 4.52 1.48 -16.81
C LYS A 46 5.49 0.97 -15.76
N ILE A 47 6.05 1.89 -14.97
CA ILE A 47 7.02 1.60 -13.92
C ILE A 47 6.45 2.22 -12.65
N ILE A 48 6.23 1.39 -11.64
CA ILE A 48 5.79 1.82 -10.32
C ILE A 48 7.00 1.66 -9.40
N ASP A 49 7.69 2.77 -9.16
CA ASP A 49 8.77 2.79 -8.18
C ASP A 49 8.15 2.76 -6.78
N PHE A 50 8.27 1.62 -6.11
CA PHE A 50 7.95 1.54 -4.70
C PHE A 50 9.04 2.24 -3.90
N CYS A 51 8.63 3.07 -2.94
CA CYS A 51 9.55 3.57 -1.93
C CYS A 51 10.08 2.38 -1.11
N LYS A 52 11.25 1.88 -1.53
CA LYS A 52 12.04 0.81 -0.90
C LYS A 52 12.01 0.83 0.64
N PRO A 53 12.15 1.99 1.35
CA PRO A 53 12.09 2.01 2.81
C PRO A 53 10.76 1.55 3.42
N ILE A 54 9.61 1.84 2.79
CA ILE A 54 8.30 1.45 3.32
C ILE A 54 8.12 -0.07 3.22
N TYR A 55 8.50 -0.65 2.09
CA TYR A 55 8.35 -2.08 1.86
C TYR A 55 9.27 -2.91 2.76
N ILE A 56 10.52 -2.46 2.93
CA ILE A 56 11.47 -3.09 3.85
C ILE A 56 10.99 -2.95 5.28
N GLY A 57 10.52 -1.76 5.68
CA GLY A 57 9.94 -1.55 7.02
C GLY A 57 8.75 -2.46 7.30
N PHE A 58 7.87 -2.67 6.31
CA PHE A 58 6.74 -3.60 6.43
C PHE A 58 7.20 -5.06 6.56
N ALA A 59 8.16 -5.50 5.75
CA ALA A 59 8.70 -6.85 5.86
C ALA A 59 9.37 -7.11 7.22
N VAL A 60 10.15 -6.15 7.74
CA VAL A 60 10.77 -6.25 9.06
C VAL A 60 9.71 -6.26 10.16
N LEU A 61 8.66 -5.44 10.04
CA LEU A 61 7.55 -5.40 10.99
C LEU A 61 6.82 -6.75 11.04
N ASP A 62 6.51 -7.35 9.89
CA ASP A 62 5.82 -8.64 9.81
C ASP A 62 6.66 -9.76 10.45
N ILE A 63 7.96 -9.82 10.15
CA ILE A 63 8.87 -10.79 10.78
C ILE A 63 8.92 -10.57 12.29
N SER A 64 9.01 -9.31 12.73
CA SER A 64 9.05 -8.98 14.16
C SER A 64 7.76 -9.40 14.88
N LYS A 65 6.60 -9.21 14.24
CA LYS A 65 5.31 -9.66 14.78
C LYS A 65 5.27 -11.19 14.93
N THR A 66 5.70 -11.95 13.92
CA THR A 66 5.74 -13.42 13.99
C THR A 66 6.62 -13.89 15.15
N LEU A 67 7.84 -13.36 15.26
CA LEU A 67 8.75 -13.71 16.36
C LEU A 67 8.17 -13.37 17.74
N MET A 68 7.48 -12.22 17.86
CA MET A 68 6.80 -11.85 19.10
C MET A 68 5.65 -12.81 19.45
N TYR A 69 4.89 -13.28 18.46
CA TYR A 69 3.82 -14.26 18.68
C TYR A 69 4.37 -15.63 19.07
N ASP A 70 5.38 -16.12 18.38
CA ASP A 70 6.03 -17.41 18.70
C ASP A 70 6.57 -17.39 20.13
N TYR A 71 7.31 -16.32 20.50
CA TYR A 71 7.79 -16.15 21.87
C TYR A 71 6.66 -16.07 22.91
N HIS A 72 5.56 -15.39 22.58
CA HIS A 72 4.44 -15.25 23.50
C HIS A 72 3.75 -16.58 23.80
N TYR A 73 3.47 -17.37 22.76
CA TYR A 73 2.78 -18.64 22.94
C TYR A 73 3.69 -19.75 23.45
N ASP A 74 4.95 -19.80 22.99
CA ASP A 74 5.85 -20.89 23.33
C ASP A 74 6.55 -20.69 24.68
N VAL A 75 6.89 -19.46 25.03
CA VAL A 75 7.68 -19.17 26.25
C VAL A 75 6.83 -18.49 27.32
N MET A 76 6.19 -17.36 27.01
CA MET A 76 5.48 -16.59 28.03
C MET A 76 4.26 -17.33 28.57
N LYS A 77 3.43 -17.91 27.69
CA LYS A 77 2.25 -18.68 28.11
C LYS A 77 2.65 -19.93 28.89
N ALA A 78 3.68 -20.66 28.44
CA ALA A 78 4.17 -21.85 29.14
C ALA A 78 4.68 -21.55 30.56
N HIS A 79 5.46 -20.46 30.72
CA HIS A 79 6.06 -20.10 32.01
C HIS A 79 5.10 -19.36 32.97
N TYR A 80 4.14 -18.60 32.46
CA TYR A 80 3.26 -17.74 33.28
C TYR A 80 1.78 -18.17 33.34
N ASN A 81 1.47 -19.42 32.96
CA ASN A 81 0.11 -20.01 32.98
C ASN A 81 -0.68 -19.81 34.30
N LYS A 82 -0.01 -19.58 35.44
CA LYS A 82 -0.66 -19.38 36.75
C LYS A 82 -0.93 -17.90 37.11
N ALA A 83 -0.24 -16.95 36.50
CA ALA A 83 -0.38 -15.51 36.80
C ALA A 83 -1.14 -14.72 35.71
N LEU A 84 -1.15 -15.19 34.47
CA LEU A 84 -1.79 -14.48 33.34
C LEU A 84 -3.32 -14.54 33.34
N ASN A 85 -3.95 -15.37 34.18
CA ASN A 85 -5.41 -15.43 34.26
C ASN A 85 -6.05 -14.18 34.89
N ASN A 86 -5.27 -13.29 35.52
CA ASN A 86 -5.80 -12.10 36.21
C ASN A 86 -5.43 -10.75 35.57
N ASP A 87 -4.50 -10.70 34.61
CA ASP A 87 -3.94 -9.42 34.15
C ASP A 87 -4.38 -9.09 32.71
N ASN A 88 -5.50 -8.39 32.59
CA ASN A 88 -6.04 -7.82 31.34
C ASN A 88 -5.10 -6.84 30.59
N HIS A 89 -3.88 -6.60 31.09
CA HIS A 89 -2.90 -5.67 30.55
C HIS A 89 -1.99 -6.28 29.48
N THR A 90 -1.67 -7.58 29.55
CA THR A 90 -0.85 -8.28 28.53
C THR A 90 -1.61 -8.47 27.22
N LEU A 91 -2.92 -8.72 27.29
CA LEU A 91 -3.80 -8.80 26.12
C LEU A 91 -3.93 -7.45 25.38
N LYS A 92 -3.81 -6.31 26.10
CA LYS A 92 -3.84 -4.98 25.48
C LYS A 92 -2.62 -4.71 24.60
N PHE A 93 -1.42 -5.12 25.01
CA PHE A 93 -0.21 -4.98 24.19
C PHE A 93 -0.31 -5.75 22.86
N PHE A 94 -0.85 -6.96 22.86
CA PHE A 94 -1.07 -7.73 21.64
C PHE A 94 -2.19 -7.16 20.75
N SER A 95 -3.26 -6.62 21.35
CA SER A 95 -4.37 -6.01 20.60
C SER A 95 -3.96 -4.77 19.80
N ILE A 96 -2.92 -4.06 20.24
CA ILE A 96 -2.36 -2.90 19.52
C ILE A 96 -1.67 -3.34 18.22
N PHE A 97 -0.99 -4.50 18.22
CA PHE A 97 -0.30 -5.02 17.04
C PHE A 97 -1.20 -5.77 16.05
N HIS A 98 -2.36 -6.26 16.48
CA HIS A 98 -3.35 -6.90 15.61
C HIS A 98 -4.19 -5.88 14.81
N LYS A 99 -4.33 -4.64 15.31
CA LYS A 99 -5.21 -3.62 14.71
C LYS A 99 -4.49 -2.63 13.77
N SER A 100 -3.18 -2.79 13.57
CA SER A 100 -2.35 -2.00 12.66
C SER A 100 -1.73 -2.85 11.57
#